data_AF-A0A934J3B3-F1
#
_entry.id   AF-A0A934J3B3-F1
#
_cell.length_a   1.000
_cell.length_b   1.000
_cell.length_c   1.000
_cell.angle_alpha   90.00
_cell.angle_beta   90.00
_cell.angle_gamma   90.00
#
_symmetry.space_group_name_H-M   'P 1'
#
loop_
_entity.id
_entity.type
_entity.pdbx_description
1 polymer ?
#
loop_
_entity_poly.entity_id
_entity_poly.type
_entity_poly.pdbx_seq_one_letter_code
_entity_poly.pdbx_strand_id
1 'polypeptide(L)'
;MGNILASEFLKLRRKMVWFLVVIGPTGVIALQALNYGLRFDFLMKQYASDPWGYLMINVSNLLVPALLMGMTIISSMIASLEHQTNAWKQTVALPVGRTRLYLGKFGVTALLLLGSTTLAMVGTILLGLLLGHELEALPWKSLLIAMYGSFLSALPYLAVQVWLSVAISNQAVPLTIGIAGLVVSIFVLNGPSSLDWLPWKWPFLVRAEPMYSMVAGLLTGAVFYLLGTIHFVRKDVG
;
A
#
# COMPACT_ATOMS: atom_id res chain seq x y z
N MET A 1 -4.58 -16.17 16.94
CA MET A 1 -4.06 -15.14 16.01
C MET A 1 -3.35 -13.99 16.71
N GLY A 2 -3.94 -13.37 17.75
CA GLY A 2 -3.39 -12.19 18.43
C GLY A 2 -1.91 -12.28 18.84
N ASN A 3 -1.49 -13.41 19.42
CA ASN A 3 -0.09 -13.59 19.86
C ASN A 3 0.93 -13.59 18.72
N ILE A 4 0.53 -14.00 17.50
CA ILE A 4 1.44 -14.05 16.34
C ILE A 4 1.61 -12.65 15.76
N LEU A 5 0.51 -11.91 15.59
CA LEU A 5 0.57 -10.51 15.16
C LEU A 5 1.36 -9.67 16.16
N ALA A 6 1.12 -9.82 17.46
CA ALA A 6 1.87 -9.13 18.50
C ALA A 6 3.37 -9.44 18.42
N SER A 7 3.75 -10.70 18.16
CA SER A 7 5.17 -11.08 18.02
C SER A 7 5.83 -10.44 16.80
N GLU A 8 5.14 -10.38 15.65
CA GLU A 8 5.63 -9.71 14.44
C GLU A 8 5.74 -8.19 14.66
N PHE A 9 4.76 -7.56 15.31
CA PHE A 9 4.81 -6.15 15.68
C PHE A 9 5.99 -5.84 16.62
N LEU A 10 6.30 -6.74 17.56
CA LEU A 10 7.43 -6.55 18.47
C LEU A 10 8.78 -6.58 17.74
N LYS A 11 8.94 -7.45 16.74
CA LYS A 11 10.13 -7.49 15.86
C LYS A 11 10.35 -6.16 15.12
N LEU A 12 9.26 -5.45 14.81
CA LEU A 12 9.27 -4.20 14.05
C LEU A 12 9.48 -2.96 14.92
N ARG A 13 9.16 -3.02 16.22
CA ARG A 13 9.25 -1.90 17.18
C ARG A 13 10.65 -1.28 17.27
N ARG A 14 11.71 -2.03 16.97
CA ARG A 14 13.11 -1.56 17.05
C ARG A 14 13.70 -1.11 15.71
N LYS A 15 12.93 -1.04 14.62
CA LYS A 15 13.49 -0.83 13.26
C LYS A 15 12.85 0.35 12.53
N MET A 16 13.56 0.83 11.50
CA MET A 16 13.19 1.93 10.59
C MET A 16 11.84 1.76 9.86
N VAL A 17 11.11 0.67 10.06
CA VAL A 17 9.81 0.44 9.41
C VAL A 17 8.78 1.50 9.81
N TRP A 18 8.76 1.92 11.08
CA TRP A 18 7.87 3.01 11.51
C TRP A 18 8.19 4.35 10.84
N PHE A 19 9.47 4.62 10.63
CA PHE A 19 9.91 5.80 9.89
C PHE A 19 9.40 5.76 8.45
N LEU A 20 9.46 4.61 7.78
CA LEU A 20 8.94 4.44 6.42
C LEU A 20 7.42 4.58 6.32
N VAL A 21 6.68 4.06 7.30
CA VAL A 21 5.21 4.15 7.37
C VAL A 21 4.75 5.60 7.50
N VAL A 22 5.52 6.45 8.18
CA VAL A 22 5.22 7.87 8.36
C VAL A 22 5.75 8.72 7.21
N ILE A 23 6.97 8.47 6.72
CA ILE A 23 7.59 9.30 5.69
C ILE A 23 6.86 9.20 4.34
N GLY A 24 6.32 8.04 3.97
CA GLY A 24 5.53 7.86 2.75
C GLY A 24 4.37 8.85 2.65
N PRO A 25 3.39 8.81 3.56
CA PRO A 25 2.23 9.69 3.53
C PRO A 25 2.63 11.15 3.81
N THR A 26 3.59 11.39 4.71
CA THR A 26 4.07 12.75 4.98
C THR A 26 4.73 13.38 3.75
N GLY A 27 5.51 12.59 3.00
CA GLY A 27 6.14 13.02 1.75
C GLY A 27 5.12 13.34 0.67
N VAL A 28 4.06 12.55 0.54
CA VAL A 28 2.94 12.83 -0.36
C VAL A 28 2.29 14.18 -0.01
N ILE A 29 1.98 14.40 1.27
CA ILE A 29 1.34 15.64 1.72
C ILE A 29 2.28 16.84 1.59
N ALA A 30 3.56 16.70 1.90
CA ALA A 30 4.55 17.75 1.76
C ALA A 30 4.74 18.17 0.29
N LEU A 31 4.81 17.20 -0.63
CA LEU A 31 4.89 17.49 -2.07
C LEU A 31 3.64 18.20 -2.57
N GLN A 32 2.46 17.84 -2.06
CA GLN A 32 1.23 18.56 -2.41
C GLN A 32 1.18 19.95 -1.80
N ALA A 33 1.61 20.13 -0.54
CA ALA A 33 1.72 21.45 0.07
C ALA A 33 2.66 22.36 -0.72
N LEU A 34 3.79 21.84 -1.22
CA LEU A 34 4.69 22.57 -2.10
C LEU A 34 4.06 22.88 -3.46
N ASN A 35 3.33 21.93 -4.06
CA ASN A 35 2.63 22.14 -5.33
C ASN A 35 1.62 23.29 -5.22
N TYR A 36 0.82 23.29 -4.16
CA TYR A 36 -0.14 24.35 -3.89
C TYR A 36 0.56 25.66 -3.50
N GLY A 37 1.60 25.63 -2.68
CA GLY A 37 2.34 26.83 -2.29
C GLY A 37 2.96 27.57 -3.48
N LEU A 38 3.42 26.85 -4.51
CA LEU A 38 4.01 27.44 -5.71
C LEU A 38 2.97 27.93 -6.73
N ARG A 39 1.72 27.45 -6.66
CA ARG A 39 0.68 27.71 -7.67
C ARG A 39 -0.66 28.14 -7.06
N PHE A 40 -0.63 28.67 -5.83
CA PHE A 40 -1.81 28.85 -5.00
C PHE A 40 -2.88 29.70 -5.69
N ASP A 41 -2.51 30.91 -6.14
CA ASP A 41 -3.45 31.85 -6.75
C ASP A 41 -4.07 31.32 -8.05
N PHE A 42 -3.33 30.52 -8.80
CA PHE A 42 -3.82 29.89 -10.03
C PHE A 42 -4.79 28.76 -9.73
N LEU A 43 -4.41 27.85 -8.82
CA LEU A 43 -5.20 26.68 -8.46
C LEU A 43 -6.50 27.06 -7.75
N MET A 44 -6.45 28.02 -6.83
CA MET A 44 -7.63 28.48 -6.09
C MET A 44 -8.62 29.21 -6.98
N LYS A 45 -8.17 29.89 -8.04
CA LYS A 45 -9.07 30.51 -9.03
C LYS A 45 -9.63 29.51 -10.03
N GLN A 46 -8.79 28.59 -10.51
CA GLN A 46 -9.18 27.62 -11.54
C GLN A 46 -10.14 26.56 -11.01
N TYR A 47 -9.96 26.12 -9.76
CA TYR A 47 -10.74 25.03 -9.15
C TYR A 47 -11.61 25.51 -7.99
N ALA A 48 -12.00 26.79 -8.00
CA ALA A 48 -12.88 27.37 -6.98
C ALA A 48 -14.22 26.62 -6.84
N SER A 49 -14.68 25.96 -7.91
CA SER A 49 -15.93 25.18 -7.93
C SER A 49 -15.83 23.81 -7.25
N ASP A 50 -14.64 23.21 -7.17
CA ASP A 50 -14.41 21.93 -6.46
C ASP A 50 -12.98 21.83 -5.89
N PRO A 51 -12.69 22.60 -4.81
CA PRO A 51 -11.34 22.63 -4.24
C PRO A 51 -10.93 21.28 -3.63
N TRP A 52 -11.88 20.60 -2.97
CA TRP A 52 -11.63 19.30 -2.34
C TRP A 52 -11.38 18.20 -3.37
N GLY A 53 -12.18 18.13 -4.45
CA GLY A 53 -11.98 17.13 -5.49
C GLY A 53 -10.62 17.26 -6.17
N TYR A 54 -10.20 18.49 -6.48
CA TYR A 54 -8.89 18.74 -7.06
C TYR A 54 -7.75 18.35 -6.10
N LEU A 55 -7.84 18.69 -4.81
CA LEU A 55 -6.88 18.26 -3.79
C LEU A 55 -6.79 16.73 -3.70
N MET A 56 -7.93 16.06 -3.62
CA MET A 56 -8.00 14.60 -3.53
C MET A 56 -7.42 13.90 -4.76
N ILE A 57 -7.64 14.43 -5.96
CA ILE A 57 -7.05 13.88 -7.20
C ILE A 57 -5.53 13.96 -7.14
N ASN A 58 -4.99 15.12 -6.75
CA ASN A 58 -3.55 15.34 -6.68
C ASN A 58 -2.90 14.46 -5.60
N VAL A 59 -3.49 14.39 -4.41
CA VAL A 59 -3.02 13.48 -3.36
C VAL A 59 -3.07 12.04 -3.85
N SER A 60 -4.20 11.57 -4.42
CA SER A 60 -4.36 10.20 -4.89
C SER A 60 -3.32 9.82 -5.96
N ASN A 61 -2.99 10.73 -6.88
CA ASN A 61 -1.98 10.51 -7.91
C ASN A 61 -0.58 10.21 -7.35
N LEU A 62 -0.23 10.79 -6.20
CA LEU A 62 1.05 10.51 -5.52
C LEU A 62 0.92 9.39 -4.49
N LEU A 63 -0.24 9.25 -3.85
CA LEU A 63 -0.50 8.25 -2.83
C LEU A 63 -0.44 6.84 -3.39
N VAL A 64 -1.05 6.58 -4.55
CA VAL A 64 -1.08 5.22 -5.12
C VAL A 64 0.34 4.71 -5.44
N PRO A 65 1.21 5.45 -6.15
CA PRO A 65 2.61 5.07 -6.30
C PRO A 65 3.34 4.87 -4.97
N ALA A 66 3.17 5.80 -4.02
CA ALA A 66 3.80 5.71 -2.71
C ALA A 66 3.34 4.46 -1.94
N LEU A 67 2.07 4.09 -2.07
CA LEU A 67 1.49 2.90 -1.45
C LEU A 67 2.08 1.61 -2.05
N LEU A 68 2.15 1.50 -3.38
CA LEU A 68 2.74 0.33 -4.06
C LEU A 68 4.24 0.20 -3.74
N MET A 69 4.96 1.32 -3.68
CA MET A 69 6.36 1.33 -3.26
C MET A 69 6.49 0.92 -1.79
N GLY A 70 5.64 1.44 -0.91
CA GLY A 70 5.56 1.06 0.50
C GLY A 70 5.29 -0.43 0.69
N MET A 71 4.37 -1.01 -0.08
CA MET A 71 4.11 -2.46 -0.10
C MET A 71 5.37 -3.25 -0.40
N THR A 72 6.11 -2.83 -1.42
CA THR A 72 7.35 -3.49 -1.87
C THR A 72 8.46 -3.42 -0.81
N ILE A 73 8.70 -2.22 -0.27
CA ILE A 73 9.79 -1.99 0.67
C ILE A 73 9.49 -2.67 2.01
N ILE A 74 8.28 -2.51 2.54
CA ILE A 74 7.91 -3.07 3.84
C ILE A 74 7.88 -4.61 3.78
N SER A 75 7.34 -5.21 2.70
CA SER A 75 7.35 -6.67 2.55
C SER A 75 8.77 -7.23 2.47
N SER A 76 9.64 -6.58 1.69
CA SER A 76 11.04 -6.98 1.55
C SER A 76 11.80 -6.83 2.87
N MET A 77 11.62 -5.72 3.59
CA MET A 77 12.24 -5.53 4.89
C MET A 77 11.79 -6.59 5.89
N ILE A 78 10.49 -6.86 6.01
CA ILE A 78 9.96 -7.87 6.95
C ILE A 78 10.53 -9.26 6.65
N ALA A 79 10.64 -9.65 5.38
CA ALA A 79 11.21 -10.93 5.02
C ALA A 79 12.74 -10.99 5.20
N SER A 80 13.44 -9.91 4.84
CA SER A 80 14.89 -9.77 5.01
C SER A 80 15.33 -10.02 6.44
N LEU A 81 14.54 -9.56 7.42
CA LEU A 81 14.85 -9.75 8.83
C LEU A 81 14.94 -11.22 9.21
N GLU A 82 14.12 -12.08 8.61
CA GLU A 82 14.10 -13.51 8.91
C GLU A 82 15.15 -14.29 8.13
N HIS A 83 15.41 -13.88 6.89
CA HIS A 83 16.50 -14.45 6.09
C HIS A 83 17.87 -14.17 6.73
N GLN A 84 18.10 -12.95 7.23
CA GLN A 84 19.36 -12.58 7.87
C GLN A 84 19.58 -13.23 9.24
N THR A 85 18.51 -13.45 10.01
CA THR A 85 18.62 -14.01 11.36
C THR A 85 18.58 -15.54 11.38
N ASN A 86 18.45 -16.19 10.22
CA ASN A 86 18.10 -17.62 10.11
C ASN A 86 16.89 -18.00 11.01
N ALA A 87 16.06 -17.02 11.38
CA ALA A 87 14.95 -17.21 12.29
C ALA A 87 13.93 -18.20 11.70
N TRP A 88 13.94 -18.42 10.39
CA TRP A 88 13.20 -19.50 9.73
C TRP A 88 13.44 -20.86 10.40
N LYS A 89 14.68 -21.22 10.73
CA LYS A 89 14.99 -22.52 11.35
C LYS A 89 14.46 -22.63 12.78
N GLN A 90 14.55 -21.55 13.55
CA GLN A 90 14.02 -21.49 14.92
C GLN A 90 12.48 -21.41 14.95
N THR A 91 11.88 -20.74 13.98
CA THR A 91 10.43 -20.51 13.94
C THR A 91 9.68 -21.71 13.37
N VAL A 92 10.29 -22.48 12.47
CA VAL A 92 9.76 -23.77 11.98
C VAL A 92 9.84 -24.86 13.07
N ALA A 93 10.75 -24.72 14.04
CA ALA A 93 10.84 -25.62 15.21
C ALA A 93 9.76 -25.34 16.27
N LEU A 94 9.10 -24.18 16.23
CA LEU A 94 7.95 -23.88 17.08
C LEU A 94 6.70 -24.60 16.54
N PRO A 95 5.74 -25.01 17.39
CA PRO A 95 4.48 -25.65 16.99
C PRO A 95 3.50 -24.65 16.33
N VAL A 96 4.02 -23.65 15.62
CA VAL A 96 3.26 -22.62 14.91
C VAL A 96 3.33 -22.96 13.42
N GLY A 97 2.20 -23.41 12.86
CA GLY A 97 2.17 -23.81 11.44
C GLY A 97 2.66 -22.71 10.50
N ARG A 98 3.41 -23.09 9.45
CA ARG A 98 3.99 -22.21 8.41
C ARG A 98 2.95 -21.22 7.82
N THR A 99 1.71 -21.67 7.68
CA THR A 99 0.54 -20.86 7.29
C THR A 99 0.31 -19.65 8.20
N ARG A 100 0.44 -19.83 9.52
CA ARG A 100 0.16 -18.76 10.49
C ARG A 100 1.24 -17.69 10.50
N LEU A 101 2.48 -18.05 10.17
CA LEU A 101 3.58 -17.09 9.99
C LEU A 101 3.36 -16.24 8.74
N TYR A 102 2.99 -16.86 7.62
CA TYR A 102 2.65 -16.15 6.39
C TYR A 102 1.43 -15.22 6.58
N LEU A 103 0.38 -15.70 7.27
CA LEU A 103 -0.76 -14.87 7.71
C LEU A 103 -0.32 -13.67 8.56
N GLY A 104 0.59 -13.88 9.50
CA GLY A 104 1.12 -12.82 10.36
C GLY A 104 1.82 -11.72 9.55
N LYS A 105 2.67 -12.10 8.59
CA LYS A 105 3.41 -11.16 7.73
C LYS A 105 2.50 -10.31 6.85
N PHE A 106 1.57 -10.97 6.17
CA PHE A 106 0.61 -10.26 5.34
C PHE A 106 -0.23 -9.31 6.19
N GLY A 107 -0.76 -9.78 7.32
CA GLY A 107 -1.58 -8.98 8.23
C GLY A 107 -0.84 -7.78 8.80
N VAL A 108 0.39 -7.95 9.28
CA VAL A 108 1.19 -6.84 9.82
C VAL A 108 1.55 -5.83 8.75
N THR A 109 1.95 -6.28 7.55
CA THR A 109 2.24 -5.39 6.42
C THR A 109 1.00 -4.60 6.01
N ALA A 110 -0.14 -5.27 5.90
CA ALA A 110 -1.43 -4.66 5.59
C ALA A 110 -1.83 -3.62 6.66
N LEU A 111 -1.68 -3.94 7.95
CA LEU A 111 -2.00 -3.01 9.04
C LEU A 111 -1.10 -1.78 9.07
N LEU A 112 0.21 -1.94 8.82
CA LEU A 112 1.15 -0.81 8.73
C LEU A 112 0.78 0.12 7.58
N LEU A 113 0.45 -0.43 6.42
CA LEU A 113 0.06 0.35 5.24
C LEU A 113 -1.34 0.97 5.38
N LEU A 114 -2.25 0.31 6.09
CA LEU A 114 -3.54 0.87 6.44
C LEU A 114 -3.38 2.08 7.38
N GLY A 115 -2.49 1.98 8.36
CA GLY A 115 -2.08 3.11 9.20
C GLY A 115 -1.47 4.24 8.38
N SER A 116 -0.56 3.91 7.44
CA SER A 116 0.03 4.87 6.51
C SER A 116 -1.02 5.59 5.65
N THR A 117 -1.99 4.85 5.12
CA THR A 117 -3.11 5.39 4.33
C THR A 117 -3.99 6.31 5.18
N THR A 118 -4.22 5.94 6.44
CA THR A 118 -4.97 6.78 7.40
C THR A 118 -4.22 8.07 7.71
N LEU A 119 -2.89 8.01 7.86
CA LEU A 119 -2.05 9.21 8.02
C LEU A 119 -2.13 10.12 6.79
N ALA A 120 -2.13 9.56 5.56
CA ALA A 120 -2.33 10.34 4.35
C ALA A 120 -3.71 11.00 4.31
N MET A 121 -4.77 10.29 4.71
CA MET A 121 -6.12 10.84 4.79
C MET A 121 -6.18 12.02 5.76
N VAL A 122 -5.66 11.86 6.98
CA VAL A 122 -5.60 12.94 7.98
C VAL A 122 -4.78 14.12 7.45
N GLY A 123 -3.61 13.85 6.86
CA GLY A 123 -2.78 14.90 6.28
C GLY A 123 -3.46 15.63 5.10
N THR A 124 -4.31 14.95 4.33
CA THR A 124 -5.10 15.56 3.26
C THR A 124 -6.14 16.52 3.82
N ILE A 125 -6.86 16.11 4.87
CA ILE A 125 -7.84 16.96 5.55
C ILE A 125 -7.14 18.19 6.13
N LEU A 126 -6.03 17.99 6.85
CA LEU A 126 -5.25 19.09 7.43
C LEU A 126 -4.74 20.05 6.36
N LEU A 127 -4.22 19.54 5.25
CA LEU A 127 -3.76 20.38 4.13
C LEU A 127 -4.91 21.18 3.54
N GLY A 128 -6.08 20.56 3.30
CA GLY A 128 -7.24 21.28 2.77
C GLY A 128 -7.73 22.39 3.71
N LEU A 129 -7.74 22.14 5.02
CA LEU A 129 -8.07 23.17 6.02
C LEU A 129 -7.06 24.32 6.02
N LEU A 130 -5.76 24.02 5.89
CA LEU A 130 -4.71 25.04 5.79
C LEU A 130 -4.81 25.88 4.50
N LEU A 131 -5.35 25.30 3.43
CA LEU A 131 -5.64 26.00 2.17
C LEU A 131 -6.93 26.82 2.21
N GLY A 132 -7.65 26.80 3.35
CA GLY A 132 -8.90 27.54 3.53
C GLY A 132 -10.14 26.85 2.96
N HIS A 133 -10.08 25.54 2.68
CA HIS A 133 -11.26 24.79 2.27
C HIS A 133 -12.21 24.59 3.45
N GLU A 134 -13.51 24.80 3.22
CA GLU A 134 -14.53 24.60 4.25
C GLU A 134 -14.71 23.11 4.55
N LEU A 135 -14.71 22.76 5.84
CA LEU A 135 -14.85 21.36 6.28
C LEU A 135 -16.23 20.78 5.93
N GLU A 136 -17.27 21.62 5.90
CA GLU A 136 -18.64 21.21 5.56
C GLU A 136 -18.75 20.75 4.10
N ALA A 137 -17.93 21.31 3.22
CA ALA A 137 -17.86 20.95 1.81
C ALA A 137 -17.04 19.67 1.55
N LEU A 138 -16.43 19.04 2.57
CA LEU A 138 -15.59 17.87 2.41
C LEU A 138 -16.43 16.64 1.98
N PRO A 139 -16.18 16.05 0.79
CA PRO A 139 -16.90 14.86 0.35
C PRO A 139 -16.36 13.60 1.04
N TRP A 140 -16.80 13.35 2.28
CA TRP A 140 -16.35 12.22 3.12
C TRP A 140 -16.37 10.87 2.42
N LYS A 141 -17.46 10.57 1.71
CA LYS A 141 -17.60 9.31 0.95
C LYS A 141 -16.51 9.17 -0.11
N SER A 142 -16.30 10.22 -0.91
CA SER A 142 -15.29 10.22 -1.95
C SER A 142 -13.89 10.12 -1.35
N LEU A 143 -13.64 10.77 -0.21
CA LEU A 143 -12.35 10.69 0.50
C LEU A 143 -12.07 9.27 0.98
N LEU A 144 -13.03 8.62 1.64
CA LEU A 144 -12.89 7.25 2.11
C LEU A 144 -12.65 6.27 0.95
N ILE A 145 -13.40 6.42 -0.15
CA ILE A 145 -13.24 5.60 -1.34
C ILE A 145 -11.86 5.83 -1.98
N ALA A 146 -11.43 7.09 -2.14
CA ALA A 146 -10.14 7.41 -2.75
C ALA A 146 -8.96 6.84 -1.93
N MET A 147 -9.03 6.90 -0.60
CA MET A 147 -7.94 6.45 0.27
C MET A 147 -7.98 4.94 0.48
N TYR A 148 -9.06 4.41 1.06
CA TYR A 148 -9.16 3.00 1.42
C TYR A 148 -9.52 2.12 0.22
N GLY A 149 -10.27 2.62 -0.75
CA GLY A 149 -10.55 1.88 -1.99
C GLY A 149 -9.28 1.59 -2.78
N SER A 150 -8.35 2.56 -2.85
CA SER A 150 -7.02 2.36 -3.44
C SER A 150 -6.20 1.29 -2.69
N PHE A 151 -6.28 1.29 -1.36
CA PHE A 151 -5.64 0.26 -0.54
C PHE A 151 -6.21 -1.14 -0.79
N LEU A 152 -7.53 -1.28 -0.78
CA LEU A 152 -8.20 -2.57 -1.03
C LEU A 152 -7.93 -3.08 -2.44
N SER A 153 -7.91 -2.18 -3.42
CA SER A 153 -7.63 -2.51 -4.82
C SER A 153 -6.19 -2.98 -5.03
N ALA A 154 -5.26 -2.57 -4.16
CA ALA A 154 -3.84 -2.92 -4.20
C ALA A 154 -3.48 -4.21 -3.44
N LEU A 155 -4.45 -4.90 -2.81
CA LEU A 155 -4.19 -6.16 -2.11
C LEU A 155 -3.56 -7.28 -2.96
N PRO A 156 -3.87 -7.45 -4.27
CA PRO A 156 -3.17 -8.41 -5.13
C PRO A 156 -1.68 -8.12 -5.21
N TYR A 157 -1.32 -6.84 -5.32
CA TYR A 157 0.07 -6.40 -5.34
C TYR A 157 0.77 -6.75 -4.03
N LEU A 158 0.13 -6.45 -2.89
CA LEU A 158 0.67 -6.78 -1.57
C LEU A 158 0.89 -8.30 -1.41
N ALA A 159 -0.07 -9.12 -1.84
CA ALA A 159 0.03 -10.57 -1.73
C ALA A 159 1.23 -11.12 -2.52
N VAL A 160 1.42 -10.65 -3.77
CA VAL A 160 2.56 -11.00 -4.60
C VAL A 160 3.88 -10.56 -3.96
N GLN A 161 3.93 -9.32 -3.45
CA GLN A 161 5.14 -8.80 -2.81
C GLN A 161 5.54 -9.60 -1.57
N VAL A 162 4.58 -9.89 -0.68
CA VAL A 162 4.85 -10.72 0.50
C VAL A 162 5.28 -12.12 0.10
N TRP A 163 4.64 -12.73 -0.90
CA TRP A 163 5.04 -14.04 -1.42
C TRP A 163 6.48 -14.03 -1.97
N LEU A 164 6.83 -13.09 -2.85
CA LEU A 164 8.16 -12.98 -3.43
C LEU A 164 9.23 -12.75 -2.37
N SER A 165 8.99 -11.81 -1.44
CA SER A 165 9.92 -11.48 -0.37
C SER A 165 10.22 -12.68 0.55
N VAL A 166 9.20 -13.51 0.82
CA VAL A 166 9.36 -14.73 1.62
C VAL A 166 10.02 -15.85 0.82
N ALA A 167 9.61 -16.05 -0.44
CA ALA A 167 10.07 -17.16 -1.27
C ALA A 167 11.53 -17.04 -1.70
N ILE A 168 12.04 -15.81 -1.82
CA ILE A 168 13.38 -15.49 -2.33
C ILE A 168 14.22 -14.88 -1.22
N SER A 169 15.37 -15.49 -0.92
CA SER A 169 16.31 -15.00 0.10
C SER A 169 17.01 -13.70 -0.33
N ASN A 170 17.35 -13.59 -1.62
CA ASN A 170 17.92 -12.38 -2.20
C ASN A 170 16.88 -11.26 -2.32
N GLN A 171 16.96 -10.29 -1.42
CA GLN A 171 16.01 -9.17 -1.33
C GLN A 171 16.03 -8.21 -2.52
N ALA A 172 17.13 -8.17 -3.28
CA ALA A 172 17.20 -7.34 -4.47
C ALA A 172 16.16 -7.78 -5.52
N VAL A 173 15.81 -9.07 -5.57
CA VAL A 173 14.88 -9.60 -6.58
C VAL A 173 13.41 -9.18 -6.30
N PRO A 174 12.81 -9.43 -5.11
CA PRO A 174 11.49 -8.90 -4.78
C PRO A 174 11.38 -7.38 -4.96
N LEU A 175 12.41 -6.65 -4.53
CA LEU A 175 12.46 -5.20 -4.67
C LEU A 175 12.43 -4.76 -6.14
N THR A 176 13.26 -5.37 -6.99
CA THR A 176 13.29 -5.08 -8.43
C THR A 176 11.97 -5.40 -9.10
N ILE A 177 11.35 -6.55 -8.77
CA ILE A 177 10.04 -6.93 -9.32
C ILE A 177 8.96 -5.95 -8.88
N GLY A 178 8.97 -5.49 -7.63
CA GLY A 178 8.02 -4.48 -7.18
C GLY A 178 8.22 -3.12 -7.85
N ILE A 179 9.47 -2.65 -7.98
CA ILE A 179 9.74 -1.40 -8.71
C ILE A 179 9.30 -1.53 -10.17
N ALA A 180 9.58 -2.65 -10.84
CA ALA A 180 9.09 -2.90 -12.19
C ALA A 180 7.55 -2.93 -12.26
N GLY A 181 6.90 -3.57 -11.29
CA GLY A 181 5.43 -3.59 -11.18
C GLY A 181 4.83 -2.20 -10.99
N LEU A 182 5.43 -1.36 -10.15
CA LEU A 182 5.05 0.04 -9.99
C LEU A 182 5.14 0.78 -11.33
N VAL A 183 6.27 0.65 -12.02
CA VAL A 183 6.50 1.28 -13.32
C VAL A 183 5.43 0.84 -14.33
N VAL A 184 5.17 -0.46 -14.42
CA VAL A 184 4.10 -1.03 -15.26
C VAL A 184 2.74 -0.43 -14.89
N SER A 185 2.44 -0.27 -13.60
CA SER A 185 1.16 0.32 -13.14
C SER A 185 0.97 1.74 -13.68
N ILE A 186 2.04 2.55 -13.66
CA ILE A 186 2.01 3.93 -14.15
C ILE A 186 1.90 3.98 -15.68
N PHE A 187 2.59 3.09 -16.40
CA PHE A 187 2.46 3.02 -17.86
C PHE A 187 1.05 2.59 -18.29
N VAL A 188 0.50 1.58 -17.62
CA VAL A 188 -0.82 1.04 -17.95
C VAL A 188 -1.95 2.00 -17.55
N LEU A 189 -1.73 2.90 -16.59
CA LEU A 189 -2.69 3.95 -16.22
C LEU A 189 -3.17 4.76 -17.43
N ASN A 190 -2.23 5.17 -18.30
CA ASN A 190 -2.52 5.95 -19.51
C ASN A 190 -2.78 5.06 -20.74
N GLY A 191 -2.83 3.74 -20.55
CA GLY A 191 -3.09 2.77 -21.61
C GLY A 191 -4.57 2.61 -21.92
N PRO A 192 -4.89 1.83 -22.97
CA PRO A 192 -6.28 1.58 -23.40
C PRO A 192 -7.11 0.89 -22.30
N SER A 193 -8.43 1.08 -22.37
CA SER A 193 -9.41 0.47 -21.44
C SER A 193 -9.40 -1.06 -21.48
N SER A 194 -8.87 -1.66 -22.55
CA SER A 194 -8.64 -3.11 -22.64
C SER A 194 -7.67 -3.65 -21.59
N LEU A 195 -6.96 -2.78 -20.86
CA LEU A 195 -6.06 -3.12 -19.77
C LEU A 195 -6.69 -2.97 -18.38
N ASP A 196 -7.97 -2.63 -18.27
CA ASP A 196 -8.67 -2.40 -16.99
C ASP A 196 -8.87 -3.69 -16.16
N TRP A 197 -8.61 -4.86 -16.75
CA TRP A 197 -8.57 -6.13 -16.04
C TRP A 197 -7.26 -6.38 -15.29
N LEU A 198 -6.21 -5.56 -15.49
CA LEU A 198 -4.91 -5.76 -14.85
C LEU A 198 -4.93 -5.33 -13.37
N PRO A 199 -4.52 -6.20 -12.42
CA PRO A 199 -4.51 -5.87 -10.99
C PRO A 199 -3.65 -4.66 -10.61
N TRP A 200 -2.59 -4.40 -11.39
CA TRP A 200 -1.69 -3.26 -11.21
C TRP A 200 -2.34 -1.92 -11.59
N LYS A 201 -3.43 -1.93 -12.38
CA LYS A 201 -4.16 -0.71 -12.76
C LYS A 201 -5.26 -0.34 -11.75
N TRP A 202 -5.86 -1.33 -11.08
CA TRP A 202 -7.02 -1.13 -10.19
C TRP A 202 -6.85 -0.06 -9.11
N PRO A 203 -5.71 0.08 -8.42
CA PRO A 203 -5.53 1.14 -7.43
C PRO A 203 -5.73 2.55 -7.99
N PHE A 204 -5.45 2.76 -9.27
CA PHE A 204 -5.68 4.03 -9.95
C PHE A 204 -7.09 4.17 -10.53
N LEU A 205 -7.74 3.04 -10.85
CA LEU A 205 -9.10 2.98 -11.41
C LEU A 205 -10.19 3.20 -10.38
N VAL A 206 -9.89 3.18 -9.08
CA VAL A 206 -10.86 3.45 -8.01
C VAL A 206 -11.65 4.75 -8.21
N ARG A 207 -11.05 5.73 -8.89
CA ARG A 207 -11.71 7.01 -9.22
C ARG A 207 -12.80 6.88 -10.28
N ALA A 208 -12.60 6.02 -11.26
CA ALA A 208 -13.54 5.78 -12.35
C ALA A 208 -14.54 4.68 -11.97
N GLU A 209 -14.02 3.55 -11.49
CA GLU A 209 -14.77 2.32 -11.23
C GLU A 209 -14.45 1.79 -9.82
N PRO A 210 -14.92 2.48 -8.76
CA PRO A 210 -14.55 2.16 -7.37
C PRO A 210 -14.99 0.75 -6.96
N MET A 211 -16.23 0.38 -7.24
CA MET A 211 -16.77 -0.91 -6.79
C MET A 211 -16.05 -2.07 -7.46
N TYR A 212 -15.88 -2.00 -8.78
CA TYR A 212 -15.14 -3.00 -9.54
C TYR A 212 -13.70 -3.14 -9.03
N SER A 213 -12.97 -2.03 -8.89
CA SER A 213 -11.57 -2.05 -8.47
C SER A 213 -11.39 -2.66 -7.07
N MET A 214 -12.25 -2.28 -6.12
CA MET A 214 -12.19 -2.79 -4.75
C MET A 214 -12.54 -4.29 -4.67
N VAL A 215 -13.61 -4.71 -5.35
CA VAL A 215 -14.04 -6.12 -5.34
C VAL A 215 -13.02 -7.00 -6.06
N ALA A 216 -12.55 -6.57 -7.24
CA ALA A 216 -11.52 -7.28 -7.98
C ALA A 216 -10.22 -7.38 -7.17
N GLY A 217 -9.78 -6.29 -6.55
CA GLY A 217 -8.62 -6.27 -5.67
C GLY A 217 -8.74 -7.21 -4.46
N LEU A 218 -9.90 -7.22 -3.80
CA LEU A 218 -10.16 -8.12 -2.68
C LEU A 218 -10.15 -9.60 -3.11
N LEU A 219 -10.86 -9.94 -4.18
CA LEU A 219 -10.98 -11.32 -4.65
C LEU A 219 -9.64 -11.84 -5.18
N THR A 220 -8.99 -11.12 -6.10
CA THR A 220 -7.70 -11.52 -6.64
C THR A 220 -6.61 -11.47 -5.57
N GLY A 221 -6.69 -10.52 -4.62
CA GLY A 221 -5.82 -10.47 -3.46
C GLY A 221 -5.92 -11.72 -2.61
N ALA A 222 -7.14 -12.18 -2.32
CA ALA A 222 -7.39 -13.44 -1.61
C ALA A 222 -6.86 -14.65 -2.39
N VAL A 223 -7.05 -14.71 -3.70
CA VAL A 223 -6.52 -15.79 -4.55
C VAL A 223 -4.99 -15.82 -4.51
N PHE A 224 -4.32 -14.70 -4.76
CA PHE A 224 -2.85 -14.63 -4.73
C PHE A 224 -2.29 -14.92 -3.33
N TYR A 225 -2.98 -14.48 -2.30
CA TYR A 225 -2.65 -14.79 -0.93
C TYR A 225 -2.71 -16.31 -0.65
N LEU A 226 -3.79 -16.97 -1.07
CA LEU A 226 -3.96 -18.42 -0.90
C LEU A 226 -2.91 -19.20 -1.70
N LEU A 227 -2.65 -18.81 -2.95
CA LEU A 227 -1.61 -19.43 -3.79
C LEU A 227 -0.22 -19.27 -3.16
N GLY A 228 0.12 -18.07 -2.69
CA GLY A 228 1.38 -17.81 -2.00
C GLY A 228 1.54 -18.65 -0.73
N THR A 229 0.45 -18.81 0.03
CA THR A 229 0.40 -19.66 1.22
C THR A 229 0.63 -21.14 0.88
N ILE A 230 -0.09 -21.68 -0.12
CA ILE A 230 0.03 -23.08 -0.53
C ILE A 230 1.45 -23.37 -1.02
N HIS A 231 2.00 -22.49 -1.86
CA HIS A 231 3.37 -22.61 -2.35
C HIS A 231 4.37 -22.60 -1.20
N PHE A 232 4.20 -21.70 -0.23
CA PHE A 232 5.10 -21.61 0.93
C PHE A 232 5.04 -22.84 1.84
N VAL A 233 3.85 -23.42 2.05
CA VAL A 233 3.69 -24.63 2.86
C VAL A 233 4.35 -25.84 2.19
N ARG A 234 4.22 -25.97 0.86
CA ARG A 234 4.76 -27.08 0.07
C ARG A 234 6.27 -26.99 -0.18
N LYS A 235 6.87 -25.79 -0.07
CA LYS A 235 8.30 -25.62 -0.24
C LYS A 235 9.02 -26.18 0.99
N ASP A 236 9.61 -27.37 0.84
CA ASP A 236 10.51 -27.92 1.84
C ASP A 236 11.78 -27.08 1.89
N VAL A 237 12.02 -26.47 3.06
CA VAL A 237 13.28 -25.80 3.37
C VAL A 237 14.20 -26.87 3.95
N GLY A 238 14.91 -27.57 3.06
CA GLY A 238 16.12 -28.33 3.40
C GLY A 238 17.30 -27.38 3.63
#